data_AF-A0AAE8SKE4-F1
#
_entry.id   AF-A0AAE8SKE4-F1
#
_cell.length_a   1.000
_cell.length_b   1.000
_cell.length_c   1.000
_cell.angle_alpha   90.00
_cell.angle_beta   90.00
_cell.angle_gamma   90.00
#
_symmetry.space_group_name_H-M   'P 1'
#
loop_
_entity.id
_entity.type
_entity.pdbx_description
1 polymer ?
#
loop_
_entity_poly.entity_id
_entity_poly.type
_entity_poly.pdbx_seq_one_letter_code
_entity_poly.pdbx_strand_id
1 'polypeptide(L)'
;MDSRLHYKQHIARAATKGLEAAMELKRLKGMAPSTTRQLFTAMVAPVVGYASNVWMHACKTVAAYAVQRVQRIGAQAIIGSFTSVATGIAEAEAHIATVHERFWRRASKLWVDIHTLPRTNPVRNLVRGIKAFRRFISPLRRIADICRELPKDNMEVIQPFTLTPWEMRFKVTLNTQGEKEENEVEELAKAGWAVRIATSSSARNDLVGMGGAIRIPISVARAGKLSDTFSVTLGTTEEHNPYTAELAAIAHGLSDLPEIKHRVVVILTSNRSAAQAIANPRQQSGQRYIREIYDAVAKLRANGNRVNLVGLSRDRELKIQKAAKMSARHATEPYVTPQRGSVKAKTTILNRTRADLRVEKKLPDGVGRYSKKVDSALPGKHTRVLYDELSWKEASVLAQLRTGMARLNGYLYQIRAAPSDECPCGRAKETVEHFLFRCVKWTTQRKDMMAQCIEEKRGNLSFHLGGKAASDGQKWTPNMEAVRATIQFAIATGRLEQR
;
A
#
# COMPACT_ATOMS: atom_id res chain seq x y z
N MET A 1 19.33 -11.65 27.29
CA MET A 1 18.71 -10.30 27.23
C MET A 1 19.28 -9.48 28.38
N ASP A 2 19.40 -8.15 28.25
CA ASP A 2 19.79 -7.29 29.40
C ASP A 2 18.82 -7.54 30.57
N SER A 3 19.35 -7.82 31.76
CA SER A 3 18.57 -8.15 32.97
C SER A 3 17.57 -7.07 33.35
N ARG A 4 17.83 -5.82 32.93
CA ARG A 4 16.96 -4.67 33.17
C ARG A 4 16.06 -4.31 31.97
N LEU A 5 16.06 -5.13 30.92
CA LEU A 5 15.23 -4.94 29.71
C LEU A 5 15.39 -3.57 29.06
N HIS A 6 16.58 -2.97 29.08
CA HIS A 6 16.81 -1.70 28.37
C HIS A 6 17.02 -1.87 26.86
N TYR A 7 17.26 -3.09 26.40
CA TYR A 7 17.49 -3.43 24.98
C TYR A 7 18.63 -2.67 24.29
N LYS A 8 19.50 -1.96 25.01
CA LYS A 8 20.61 -1.16 24.43
C LYS A 8 21.52 -1.99 23.53
N GLN A 9 22.00 -3.13 24.03
CA GLN A 9 22.85 -4.05 23.25
C GLN A 9 22.13 -4.63 22.03
N HIS A 10 20.83 -4.90 22.15
CA HIS A 10 20.03 -5.42 21.04
C HIS A 10 19.89 -4.38 19.93
N ILE A 11 19.57 -3.12 20.28
CA ILE A 11 19.45 -2.02 19.33
C ILE A 11 20.81 -1.73 18.67
N ALA A 12 21.89 -1.72 19.44
CA ALA A 12 23.25 -1.55 18.92
C ALA A 12 23.58 -2.66 17.90
N ARG A 13 23.33 -3.93 18.24
CA ARG A 13 23.55 -5.06 17.33
C ARG A 13 22.71 -4.97 16.05
N ALA A 14 21.43 -4.60 16.18
CA ALA A 14 20.55 -4.40 15.03
C ALA A 14 21.03 -3.24 14.13
N ALA A 15 21.51 -2.15 14.73
CA ALA A 15 22.08 -1.02 13.99
C ALA A 15 23.40 -1.39 13.30
N THR A 16 24.31 -2.12 13.95
CA THR A 16 25.57 -2.57 13.34
C THR A 16 25.32 -3.50 12.16
N LYS A 17 24.51 -4.55 12.33
CA LYS A 17 24.15 -5.47 11.24
C LYS A 17 23.39 -4.77 10.12
N GLY A 18 22.48 -3.86 10.48
CA GLY A 18 21.74 -3.06 9.51
C GLY A 18 22.67 -2.14 8.72
N LEU A 19 23.69 -1.57 9.39
CA LEU A 19 24.69 -0.72 8.77
C LEU A 19 25.56 -1.51 7.79
N GLU A 20 26.03 -2.70 8.17
CA GLU A 20 26.74 -3.63 7.27
C GLU A 20 25.92 -3.88 6.00
N ALA A 21 24.66 -4.32 6.14
CA ALA A 21 23.77 -4.56 5.00
C ALA A 21 23.53 -3.31 4.15
N ALA A 22 23.39 -2.13 4.77
CA ALA A 22 23.22 -0.87 4.05
C ALA A 22 24.49 -0.44 3.31
N MET A 23 25.68 -0.72 3.86
CA MET A 23 26.95 -0.47 3.20
C MET A 23 27.16 -1.41 2.01
N GLU A 24 26.81 -2.69 2.14
CA GLU A 24 26.84 -3.62 1.00
C GLU A 24 25.89 -3.17 -0.11
N LEU A 25 24.66 -2.77 0.25
CA LEU A 25 23.72 -2.18 -0.73
C LEU A 25 24.32 -0.95 -1.42
N LYS A 26 25.00 -0.08 -0.66
CA LYS A 26 25.63 1.13 -1.21
C LYS A 26 26.82 0.82 -2.13
N ARG A 27 27.49 -0.33 -1.94
CA ARG A 27 28.60 -0.78 -2.79
C ARG A 27 28.14 -1.28 -4.16
N LEU A 28 26.89 -1.75 -4.27
CA LEU A 28 26.27 -2.13 -5.54
C LEU A 28 26.00 -0.88 -6.39
N LYS A 29 27.03 -0.42 -7.12
CA LYS A 29 26.94 0.74 -8.00
C LYS A 29 26.13 0.42 -9.26
N GLY A 30 25.41 1.41 -9.78
CA GLY A 30 24.76 1.34 -11.10
C GLY A 30 23.36 0.71 -11.12
N MET A 31 22.85 0.22 -9.99
CA MET A 31 21.50 -0.36 -9.93
C MET A 31 20.40 0.70 -9.97
N ALA A 32 19.35 0.44 -10.74
CA ALA A 32 18.18 1.33 -10.83
C ALA A 32 17.55 1.56 -9.43
N PRO A 33 17.04 2.77 -9.13
CA PRO A 33 16.46 3.08 -7.83
C PRO A 33 15.33 2.13 -7.41
N SER A 34 14.53 1.65 -8.37
CA SER A 34 13.44 0.69 -8.14
C SER A 34 13.96 -0.63 -7.55
N THR A 35 14.99 -1.22 -8.16
CA THR A 35 15.66 -2.44 -7.70
C THR A 35 16.39 -2.22 -6.38
N THR A 36 17.13 -1.12 -6.24
CA THR A 36 17.84 -0.77 -5.00
C THR A 36 16.87 -0.59 -3.82
N ARG A 37 15.70 0.02 -4.06
CA ARG A 37 14.64 0.17 -3.06
C ARG A 37 14.04 -1.18 -2.65
N GLN A 38 13.88 -2.09 -3.61
CA GLN A 38 13.44 -3.46 -3.34
C GLN A 38 14.45 -4.20 -2.47
N LEU A 39 15.75 -4.15 -2.81
CA LEU A 39 16.82 -4.73 -2.01
C LEU A 39 16.89 -4.13 -0.60
N PHE A 40 16.76 -2.81 -0.46
CA PHE A 40 16.68 -2.15 0.84
C PHE A 40 15.53 -2.74 1.69
N THR A 41 14.36 -2.91 1.07
CA THR A 41 13.16 -3.44 1.74
C THR A 41 13.31 -4.91 2.14
N ALA A 42 14.06 -5.70 1.34
CA ALA A 42 14.26 -7.13 1.56
C ALA A 42 15.45 -7.46 2.50
N MET A 43 16.52 -6.67 2.49
CA MET A 43 17.77 -6.98 3.19
C MET A 43 18.03 -6.08 4.40
N VAL A 44 17.85 -4.76 4.26
CA VAL A 44 18.25 -3.79 5.31
C VAL A 44 17.11 -3.57 6.29
N ALA A 45 15.90 -3.29 5.79
CA ALA A 45 14.75 -2.97 6.64
C ALA A 45 14.35 -4.12 7.59
N PRO A 46 14.43 -5.40 7.23
CA PRO A 46 14.08 -6.50 8.14
C PRO A 46 15.07 -6.68 9.29
N VAL A 47 16.37 -6.49 9.06
CA VAL A 47 17.42 -6.59 10.09
C VAL A 47 17.17 -5.56 11.19
N VAL A 48 16.92 -4.31 10.81
CA VAL A 48 16.62 -3.23 11.75
C VAL A 48 15.24 -3.36 12.36
N GLY A 49 14.27 -3.94 11.64
CA GLY A 49 12.90 -4.11 12.14
C GLY A 49 12.70 -5.32 13.04
N TYR A 50 13.65 -6.26 13.08
CA TYR A 50 13.49 -7.52 13.78
C TYR A 50 13.12 -7.29 15.25
N ALA A 51 12.05 -7.96 15.71
CA ALA A 51 11.51 -7.83 17.06
C ALA A 51 11.20 -6.38 17.52
N SER A 52 10.99 -5.42 16.61
CA SER A 52 10.75 -4.00 16.95
C SER A 52 9.62 -3.80 17.96
N ASN A 53 8.59 -4.65 17.91
CA ASN A 53 7.45 -4.62 18.85
C ASN A 53 7.89 -4.78 20.32
N VAL A 54 9.05 -5.40 20.57
CA VAL A 54 9.57 -5.63 21.91
C VAL A 54 10.43 -4.46 22.38
N TRP A 55 11.31 -3.92 21.54
CA TRP A 55 12.34 -2.97 21.97
C TRP A 55 12.15 -1.52 21.47
N MET A 56 11.21 -1.24 20.55
CA MET A 56 11.04 0.11 19.98
C MET A 56 10.79 1.19 21.04
N HIS A 57 10.17 0.82 22.16
CA HIS A 57 9.93 1.72 23.28
C HIS A 57 11.22 2.18 23.99
N ALA A 58 12.29 1.40 23.88
CA ALA A 58 13.60 1.69 24.43
C ALA A 58 14.50 2.42 23.42
N CYS A 59 14.08 2.54 22.15
CA CYS A 59 14.78 3.27 21.11
C CYS A 59 14.61 4.79 21.29
N LYS A 60 15.28 5.32 22.32
CA LYS A 60 15.36 6.76 22.63
C LYS A 60 16.51 7.44 21.86
N THR A 61 16.59 8.76 21.96
CA THR A 61 17.51 9.67 21.21
C THR A 61 18.83 9.07 20.72
N VAL A 62 19.70 8.58 21.60
CA VAL A 62 21.03 8.05 21.21
C VAL A 62 20.91 6.79 20.34
N ALA A 63 20.05 5.85 20.72
CA ALA A 63 19.84 4.61 19.98
C ALA A 63 19.08 4.85 18.66
N ALA A 64 18.20 5.85 18.65
CA ALA A 64 17.48 6.27 17.45
C ALA A 64 18.43 6.82 16.37
N TYR A 65 19.48 7.54 16.76
CA TYR A 65 20.48 8.05 15.80
C TYR A 65 21.18 6.92 15.04
N ALA A 66 21.60 5.86 15.74
CA ALA A 66 22.26 4.71 15.11
C ALA A 66 21.34 4.02 14.08
N VAL A 67 20.06 3.87 14.41
CA VAL A 67 19.06 3.29 13.52
C VAL A 67 18.74 4.22 12.34
N GLN A 68 18.64 5.53 12.58
CA GLN A 68 18.45 6.54 11.54
C GLN A 68 19.65 6.63 10.59
N ARG A 69 20.87 6.34 11.07
CA ARG A 69 22.07 6.28 10.21
C ARG A 69 21.96 5.17 9.17
N VAL A 70 21.52 3.97 9.57
CA VAL A 70 21.27 2.85 8.63
C VAL A 70 20.26 3.25 7.56
N GLN A 71 19.17 3.86 8.00
CA GLN A 71 18.10 4.35 7.13
C GLN A 71 18.60 5.40 6.13
N ARG A 72 19.37 6.39 6.61
CA ARG A 72 19.95 7.45 5.77
C ARG A 72 20.87 6.86 4.70
N ILE A 73 21.74 5.93 5.06
CA ILE A 73 22.66 5.29 4.12
C ILE A 73 21.89 4.49 3.07
N GLY A 74 20.85 3.75 3.48
CA GLY A 74 19.97 3.04 2.55
C GLY A 74 19.23 3.97 1.60
N ALA A 75 18.67 5.08 2.11
CA ALA A 75 18.02 6.09 1.29
C ALA A 75 19.00 6.70 0.26
N GLN A 76 20.20 7.07 0.71
CA GLN A 76 21.27 7.60 -0.16
C GLN A 76 21.72 6.59 -1.21
N ALA A 77 21.76 5.29 -0.90
CA ALA A 77 22.08 4.26 -1.89
C ALA A 77 21.03 4.18 -3.00
N ILE A 78 19.75 4.37 -2.67
CA ILE A 78 18.62 4.33 -3.63
C ILE A 78 18.68 5.49 -4.62
N ILE A 79 18.84 6.72 -4.14
CA ILE A 79 18.76 7.93 -4.99
C ILE A 79 20.13 8.47 -5.41
N GLY A 80 21.23 7.96 -4.85
CA GLY A 80 22.59 8.45 -5.15
C GLY A 80 22.86 9.87 -4.67
N SER A 81 22.31 10.27 -3.52
CA SER A 81 22.41 11.66 -3.01
C SER A 81 23.61 11.88 -2.07
N PHE A 82 23.91 13.15 -1.78
CA PHE A 82 25.02 13.53 -0.90
C PHE A 82 24.82 13.08 0.56
N THR A 83 25.93 12.87 1.26
CA THR A 83 25.95 12.44 2.68
C THR A 83 25.33 13.47 3.63
N SER A 84 25.38 14.74 3.24
CA SER A 84 24.82 15.91 3.93
C SER A 84 23.30 16.04 3.84
N VAL A 85 22.66 15.30 2.92
CA VAL A 85 21.21 15.34 2.74
C VAL A 85 20.54 14.89 4.03
N ALA A 86 19.60 15.70 4.52
CA ALA A 86 18.85 15.39 5.72
C ALA A 86 18.09 14.06 5.56
N THR A 87 18.10 13.21 6.59
CA THR A 87 17.51 11.87 6.54
C THR A 87 16.07 11.87 6.03
N GLY A 88 15.22 12.76 6.56
CA GLY A 88 13.82 12.85 6.14
C GLY A 88 13.65 13.20 4.65
N ILE A 89 14.54 14.02 4.08
CA ILE A 89 14.52 14.36 2.65
C ILE A 89 14.99 13.17 1.82
N ALA A 90 16.07 12.51 2.23
CA ALA A 90 16.53 11.30 1.54
C ALA A 90 15.45 10.20 1.56
N GLU A 91 14.76 10.00 2.68
CA GLU A 91 13.64 9.05 2.80
C GLU A 91 12.45 9.42 1.91
N ALA A 92 12.12 10.71 1.86
CA ALA A 92 11.03 11.25 1.05
C ALA A 92 11.30 11.07 -0.46
N GLU A 93 12.49 11.45 -0.91
CA GLU A 93 12.95 11.31 -2.30
C GLU A 93 13.10 9.83 -2.69
N ALA A 94 13.67 8.99 -1.82
CA ALA A 94 13.79 7.55 -2.07
C ALA A 94 12.46 6.78 -1.99
N HIS A 95 11.35 7.45 -1.63
CA HIS A 95 10.04 6.85 -1.40
C HIS A 95 10.08 5.61 -0.48
N ILE A 96 10.80 5.71 0.64
CA ILE A 96 10.82 4.66 1.65
C ILE A 96 10.03 5.07 2.89
N ALA A 97 9.45 4.10 3.59
CA ALA A 97 8.79 4.34 4.86
C ALA A 97 9.84 4.66 5.93
N THR A 98 9.57 5.64 6.79
CA THR A 98 10.49 5.97 7.89
C THR A 98 10.64 4.80 8.86
N VAL A 99 11.71 4.80 9.65
CA VAL A 99 11.92 3.80 10.70
C VAL A 99 10.72 3.75 11.66
N HIS A 100 10.24 4.91 12.08
CA HIS A 100 9.11 5.04 13.00
C HIS A 100 7.83 4.45 12.38
N GLU A 101 7.51 4.79 11.13
CA GLU A 101 6.38 4.21 10.41
C GLU A 101 6.46 2.69 10.34
N ARG A 102 7.65 2.12 10.05
CA ARG A 102 7.80 0.67 9.97
C ARG A 102 7.56 0.00 11.32
N PHE A 103 8.10 0.56 12.40
CA PHE A 103 7.90 0.03 13.74
C PHE A 103 6.44 0.13 14.15
N TRP A 104 5.80 1.27 13.91
CA TRP A 104 4.39 1.47 14.19
C TRP A 104 3.51 0.49 13.40
N ARG A 105 3.75 0.33 12.10
CA ARG A 105 3.02 -0.65 11.27
C ARG A 105 3.12 -2.06 11.84
N ARG A 106 4.28 -2.46 12.37
CA ARG A 106 4.47 -3.77 13.02
C ARG A 106 3.76 -3.85 14.37
N ALA A 107 3.77 -2.78 15.16
CA ALA A 107 3.12 -2.70 16.46
C ALA A 107 1.58 -2.74 16.32
N SER A 108 1.00 -1.91 15.44
CA SER A 108 -0.44 -1.92 15.15
C SER A 108 -0.87 -3.25 14.55
N LYS A 109 -0.05 -3.83 13.66
CA LYS A 109 -0.31 -5.17 13.13
C LYS A 109 -0.37 -6.22 14.24
N LEU A 110 0.61 -6.25 15.14
CA LEU A 110 0.60 -7.16 16.29
C LEU A 110 -0.63 -6.95 17.17
N TRP A 111 -0.96 -5.69 17.46
CA TRP A 111 -2.11 -5.34 18.29
C TRP A 111 -3.43 -5.87 17.69
N VAL A 112 -3.68 -5.58 16.42
CA VAL A 112 -4.85 -6.07 15.70
C VAL A 112 -4.83 -7.60 15.57
N ASP A 113 -3.67 -8.19 15.26
CA ASP A 113 -3.50 -9.64 15.15
C ASP A 113 -3.98 -10.33 16.45
N ILE A 114 -3.57 -9.85 17.63
CA ILE A 114 -3.98 -10.41 18.92
C ILE A 114 -5.50 -10.31 19.14
N HIS A 115 -6.13 -9.19 18.78
CA HIS A 115 -7.59 -9.02 18.93
C HIS A 115 -8.39 -9.90 17.96
N THR A 116 -7.77 -10.30 16.86
CA THR A 116 -8.37 -11.20 15.87
C THR A 116 -8.14 -12.69 16.17
N LEU A 117 -7.37 -13.05 17.20
CA LEU A 117 -7.17 -14.46 17.57
C LEU A 117 -8.46 -15.10 18.08
N PRO A 118 -8.60 -16.44 18.07
CA PRO A 118 -9.70 -17.14 18.74
C PRO A 118 -9.79 -16.78 20.23
N ARG A 119 -11.01 -16.76 20.79
CA ARG A 119 -11.22 -16.49 22.24
C ARG A 119 -10.54 -17.53 23.14
N THR A 120 -10.32 -18.74 22.63
CA THR A 120 -9.57 -19.81 23.30
C THR A 120 -8.07 -19.57 23.35
N ASN A 121 -7.53 -18.62 22.57
CA ASN A 121 -6.10 -18.37 22.54
C ASN A 121 -5.64 -17.63 23.82
N PRO A 122 -4.61 -18.12 24.55
CA PRO A 122 -4.18 -17.52 25.80
C PRO A 122 -3.69 -16.08 25.63
N VAL A 123 -3.07 -15.74 24.50
CA VAL A 123 -2.56 -14.38 24.23
C VAL A 123 -3.70 -13.36 24.12
N ARG A 124 -4.86 -13.76 23.58
CA ARG A 124 -6.05 -12.89 23.52
C ARG A 124 -6.57 -12.58 24.92
N ASN A 125 -6.51 -13.55 25.83
CA ASN A 125 -6.93 -13.37 27.22
C ASN A 125 -5.95 -12.51 28.02
N LEU A 126 -4.65 -12.61 27.74
CA LEU A 126 -3.63 -11.75 28.35
C LEU A 126 -3.87 -10.25 28.08
N VAL A 127 -4.38 -9.90 26.89
CA VAL A 127 -4.62 -8.49 26.54
C VAL A 127 -5.78 -7.88 27.33
N ARG A 128 -6.79 -8.68 27.71
CA ARG A 128 -7.89 -8.21 28.58
C ARG A 128 -7.41 -7.90 30.00
N GLY A 129 -6.38 -8.61 30.46
CA GLY A 129 -5.84 -8.51 31.80
C GLY A 129 -4.52 -7.74 31.93
N ILE A 130 -4.16 -6.87 30.97
CA ILE A 130 -2.90 -6.11 31.05
C ILE A 130 -2.94 -5.18 32.26
N LYS A 131 -2.34 -5.64 33.36
CA LYS A 131 -2.20 -4.86 34.60
C LYS A 131 -1.34 -3.63 34.36
N ALA A 132 -1.80 -2.49 34.88
CA ALA A 132 -1.07 -1.23 34.84
C ALA A 132 0.03 -1.23 35.92
N PHE A 133 1.14 -1.91 35.66
CA PHE A 133 2.32 -1.80 36.52
C PHE A 133 3.01 -0.46 36.27
N ARG A 134 2.90 0.47 37.24
CA ARG A 134 3.46 1.83 37.13
C ARG A 134 5.00 1.85 37.11
N ARG A 135 5.66 0.90 37.79
CA ARG A 135 7.12 0.85 37.92
C ARG A 135 7.82 0.26 36.69
N PHE A 136 7.27 -0.80 36.11
CA PHE A 136 7.83 -1.47 34.93
C PHE A 136 6.74 -1.68 33.87
N ILE A 137 6.67 -0.74 32.92
CA ILE A 137 5.69 -0.78 31.84
C ILE A 137 6.17 -1.77 30.77
N SER A 138 5.43 -2.86 30.59
CA SER A 138 5.74 -3.89 29.59
C SER A 138 5.65 -3.35 28.16
N PRO A 139 6.41 -3.92 27.19
CA PRO A 139 6.32 -3.51 25.78
C PRO A 139 4.90 -3.62 25.22
N LEU A 140 4.17 -4.69 25.58
CA LEU A 140 2.79 -4.90 25.16
C LEU A 140 1.85 -3.81 25.72
N ARG A 141 2.06 -3.37 26.98
CA ARG A 141 1.28 -2.26 27.55
C ARG A 141 1.54 -0.95 26.81
N ARG A 142 2.80 -0.68 26.43
CA ARG A 142 3.12 0.52 25.63
C ARG A 142 2.45 0.49 24.26
N ILE A 143 2.45 -0.67 23.59
CA ILE A 143 1.70 -0.84 22.34
C ILE A 143 0.21 -0.60 22.58
N ALA A 144 -0.35 -1.11 23.68
CA ALA A 144 -1.75 -0.88 24.06
C ALA A 144 -2.06 0.61 24.27
N ASP A 145 -1.17 1.34 24.96
CA ASP A 145 -1.33 2.77 25.22
C ASP A 145 -1.25 3.60 23.94
N ILE A 146 -0.41 3.19 22.98
CA ILE A 146 -0.26 3.82 21.66
C ILE A 146 -1.46 3.48 20.76
N CYS A 147 -1.92 2.24 20.77
CA CYS A 147 -3.04 1.75 19.97
C CYS A 147 -4.39 1.92 20.67
N ARG A 148 -4.52 2.90 21.57
CA ARG A 148 -5.74 3.13 22.35
C ARG A 148 -6.95 3.41 21.47
N GLU A 149 -6.73 4.18 20.41
CA GLU A 149 -7.74 4.59 19.42
C GLU A 149 -8.13 3.47 18.44
N LEU A 150 -7.41 2.35 18.40
CA LEU A 150 -7.77 1.25 17.50
C LEU A 150 -8.97 0.49 18.07
N PRO A 151 -9.99 0.16 17.24
CA PRO A 151 -11.13 -0.63 17.67
C PRO A 151 -10.70 -1.96 18.30
N LYS A 152 -11.21 -2.22 19.51
CA LYS A 152 -10.90 -3.45 20.29
C LYS A 152 -12.06 -4.44 20.25
N ASP A 153 -13.28 -3.93 20.10
CA ASP A 153 -14.51 -4.71 20.17
C ASP A 153 -15.02 -5.12 18.79
N ASN A 154 -15.73 -6.25 18.75
CA ASN A 154 -16.36 -6.81 17.56
C ASN A 154 -15.43 -7.02 16.37
N MET A 155 -14.14 -7.28 16.62
CA MET A 155 -13.17 -7.69 15.59
C MET A 155 -13.39 -9.13 15.14
N GLU A 156 -13.12 -9.41 13.87
CA GLU A 156 -13.21 -10.76 13.33
C GLU A 156 -12.27 -11.75 13.99
N VAL A 157 -12.71 -13.00 14.05
CA VAL A 157 -11.90 -14.10 14.55
C VAL A 157 -11.23 -14.79 13.37
N ILE A 158 -9.91 -14.80 13.38
CA ILE A 158 -9.06 -15.43 12.38
C ILE A 158 -8.34 -16.61 13.03
N GLN A 159 -8.77 -17.80 12.63
CA GLN A 159 -8.13 -19.07 12.92
C GLN A 159 -6.78 -19.18 12.19
N PRO A 160 -5.80 -19.90 12.76
CA PRO A 160 -4.52 -20.17 12.09
C PRO A 160 -4.70 -20.82 10.71
N PHE A 161 -5.64 -21.77 10.61
CA PHE A 161 -6.01 -22.45 9.38
C PHE A 161 -7.48 -22.19 9.08
N THR A 162 -7.78 -21.70 7.87
CA THR A 162 -9.16 -21.45 7.42
C THR A 162 -9.91 -22.74 7.16
N LEU A 163 -9.22 -23.69 6.55
CA LEU A 163 -9.70 -25.02 6.17
C LEU A 163 -8.66 -26.05 6.59
N THR A 164 -9.10 -27.30 6.70
CA THR A 164 -8.16 -28.39 6.96
C THR A 164 -7.26 -28.63 5.73
N PRO A 165 -6.04 -29.18 5.91
CA PRO A 165 -5.13 -29.41 4.78
C PRO A 165 -5.71 -30.34 3.70
N TRP A 166 -6.42 -31.40 4.11
CA TRP A 166 -7.01 -32.43 3.25
C TRP A 166 -8.36 -32.05 2.63
N GLU A 167 -8.90 -30.88 2.96
CA GLU A 167 -10.19 -30.42 2.41
C GLU A 167 -10.07 -30.09 0.92
N MET A 168 -11.01 -30.61 0.12
CA MET A 168 -11.02 -30.37 -1.31
C MET A 168 -11.26 -28.89 -1.60
N ARG A 169 -10.30 -28.27 -2.32
CA ARG A 169 -10.37 -26.85 -2.66
C ARG A 169 -11.47 -26.55 -3.66
N PHE A 170 -12.01 -25.34 -3.53
CA PHE A 170 -13.03 -24.85 -4.44
C PHE A 170 -12.39 -24.57 -5.81
N LYS A 171 -12.94 -25.15 -6.89
CA LYS A 171 -12.47 -24.87 -8.25
C LYS A 171 -13.00 -23.49 -8.67
N VAL A 172 -12.09 -22.56 -8.92
CA VAL A 172 -12.40 -21.20 -9.36
C VAL A 172 -11.80 -20.99 -10.74
N THR A 173 -12.64 -20.64 -11.70
CA THR A 173 -12.19 -20.23 -13.03
C THR A 173 -11.95 -18.72 -13.00
N LEU A 174 -10.69 -18.32 -13.18
CA LEU A 174 -10.27 -16.91 -13.22
C LEU A 174 -9.83 -16.59 -14.65
N ASN A 175 -10.62 -15.82 -15.37
CA ASN A 175 -10.34 -15.45 -16.75
C ASN A 175 -9.04 -14.64 -16.82
N THR A 176 -7.96 -15.31 -17.19
CA THR A 176 -6.66 -14.66 -17.43
C THR A 176 -6.04 -15.08 -18.76
N GLN A 177 -6.52 -16.17 -19.38
CA GLN A 177 -6.08 -16.69 -20.67
C GLN A 177 -7.24 -17.41 -21.39
N GLY A 178 -7.74 -16.82 -22.48
CA GLY A 178 -8.55 -17.51 -23.50
C GLY A 178 -10.05 -17.15 -23.56
N GLU A 179 -10.48 -16.63 -24.71
CA GLU A 179 -11.90 -16.46 -25.11
C GLU A 179 -12.69 -17.79 -25.15
N LYS A 180 -11.99 -18.94 -25.22
CA LYS A 180 -12.60 -20.27 -25.29
C LYS A 180 -13.19 -20.74 -23.96
N GLU A 181 -12.48 -20.56 -22.84
CA GLU A 181 -13.01 -20.89 -21.50
C GLU A 181 -14.14 -19.93 -21.10
N GLU A 182 -14.07 -18.68 -21.58
CA GLU A 182 -15.14 -17.69 -21.43
C GLU A 182 -16.44 -18.16 -22.07
N ASN A 183 -16.38 -18.66 -23.30
CA ASN A 183 -17.57 -19.14 -23.99
C ASN A 183 -18.16 -20.39 -23.33
N GLU A 184 -17.37 -21.38 -22.89
CA GLU A 184 -17.92 -22.58 -22.24
C GLU A 184 -18.59 -22.27 -20.89
N VAL A 185 -17.99 -21.37 -20.10
CA VAL A 185 -18.55 -20.98 -18.80
C VAL A 185 -19.72 -20.02 -18.97
N GLU A 186 -19.71 -19.15 -19.99
CA GLU A 186 -20.85 -18.32 -20.37
C GLU A 186 -22.00 -19.18 -20.92
N GLU A 187 -21.72 -20.26 -21.66
CA GLU A 187 -22.71 -21.24 -22.14
C GLU A 187 -23.30 -22.06 -20.97
N LEU A 188 -22.48 -22.50 -20.01
CA LEU A 188 -22.97 -23.08 -18.75
C LEU A 188 -23.79 -22.06 -17.93
N ALA A 189 -23.42 -20.78 -18.02
CA ALA A 189 -24.19 -19.66 -17.46
C ALA A 189 -25.35 -19.20 -18.37
N LYS A 190 -25.57 -19.78 -19.56
CA LYS A 190 -26.75 -19.56 -20.43
C LYS A 190 -27.70 -20.77 -20.45
N ALA A 191 -27.19 -21.94 -20.08
CA ALA A 191 -27.95 -23.16 -19.89
C ALA A 191 -29.18 -22.96 -18.96
N GLY A 192 -30.39 -23.12 -19.51
CA GLY A 192 -31.66 -22.84 -18.79
C GLY A 192 -31.91 -23.68 -17.52
N TRP A 193 -31.08 -24.69 -17.27
CA TRP A 193 -31.21 -25.65 -16.18
C TRP A 193 -30.27 -25.41 -14.97
N ALA A 194 -29.33 -24.44 -15.07
CA ALA A 194 -28.39 -24.10 -14.00
C ALA A 194 -28.93 -23.01 -13.05
N VAL A 195 -28.69 -23.18 -11.75
CA VAL A 195 -28.94 -22.14 -10.74
C VAL A 195 -27.80 -21.13 -10.81
N ARG A 196 -28.13 -19.83 -10.86
CA ARG A 196 -27.13 -18.77 -11.00
C ARG A 196 -27.22 -17.83 -9.83
N ILE A 197 -26.07 -17.50 -9.26
CA ILE A 197 -25.92 -16.46 -8.26
C ILE A 197 -24.96 -15.43 -8.83
N ALA A 198 -25.35 -14.19 -8.96
CA ALA A 198 -24.42 -13.09 -9.20
C ALA A 198 -24.29 -12.26 -7.93
N THR A 199 -23.07 -11.90 -7.58
CA THR A 199 -22.77 -11.06 -6.42
C THR A 199 -22.04 -9.80 -6.84
N SER A 200 -22.21 -8.76 -6.03
CA SER A 200 -21.48 -7.52 -6.14
C SER A 200 -21.33 -6.88 -4.77
N SER A 201 -20.31 -6.04 -4.64
CA SER A 201 -20.05 -5.20 -3.48
C SER A 201 -20.05 -3.72 -3.88
N SER A 202 -20.38 -2.85 -2.93
CA SER A 202 -20.34 -1.40 -3.10
C SER A 202 -19.71 -0.77 -1.86
N ALA A 203 -18.90 0.27 -2.07
CA ALA A 203 -18.41 1.14 -1.01
C ALA A 203 -18.54 2.60 -1.47
N ARG A 204 -19.53 3.31 -0.94
CA ARG A 204 -19.83 4.72 -1.23
C ARG A 204 -20.59 5.32 -0.05
N ASN A 205 -20.61 6.65 0.05
CA ASN A 205 -21.33 7.37 1.11
C ASN A 205 -20.96 6.89 2.52
N ASP A 206 -19.67 6.58 2.75
CA ASP A 206 -19.15 5.99 3.99
C ASP A 206 -19.77 4.66 4.42
N LEU A 207 -20.52 4.01 3.53
CA LEU A 207 -21.14 2.71 3.72
C LEU A 207 -20.50 1.65 2.83
N VAL A 208 -20.51 0.42 3.33
CA VAL A 208 -20.12 -0.79 2.59
C VAL A 208 -21.29 -1.75 2.60
N GLY A 209 -21.73 -2.13 1.40
CA GLY A 209 -22.88 -3.00 1.19
C GLY A 209 -22.57 -4.16 0.26
N MET A 210 -23.31 -5.24 0.45
CA MET A 210 -23.35 -6.39 -0.43
C MET A 210 -24.67 -6.46 -1.17
N GLY A 211 -24.64 -6.97 -2.39
CA GLY A 211 -25.85 -7.27 -3.14
C GLY A 211 -25.67 -8.51 -4.00
N GLY A 212 -26.78 -9.16 -4.29
CA GLY A 212 -26.77 -10.31 -5.17
C GLY A 212 -28.10 -10.52 -5.86
N ALA A 213 -28.05 -11.30 -6.93
CA ALA A 213 -29.18 -11.71 -7.71
C ALA A 213 -29.09 -13.22 -7.91
N ILE A 214 -30.14 -13.94 -7.51
CA ILE A 214 -30.26 -15.38 -7.64
C ILE A 214 -31.29 -15.65 -8.73
N ARG A 215 -30.95 -16.50 -9.70
CA ARG A 215 -31.89 -16.99 -10.72
C ARG A 215 -31.99 -18.50 -10.62
N ILE A 216 -33.19 -18.97 -10.32
CA ILE A 216 -33.51 -20.39 -10.17
C ILE A 216 -34.31 -20.83 -11.40
N PRO A 217 -33.99 -21.98 -12.03
CA PRO A 217 -34.77 -22.52 -13.13
C PRO A 217 -36.23 -22.79 -12.73
N ILE A 218 -37.14 -22.70 -13.71
CA ILE A 218 -38.58 -22.93 -13.53
C ILE A 218 -38.87 -24.29 -12.88
N SER A 219 -38.08 -25.32 -13.24
CA SER A 219 -38.21 -26.68 -12.70
C SER A 219 -37.95 -26.82 -11.19
N VAL A 220 -37.45 -25.78 -10.52
CA VAL A 220 -37.06 -25.80 -9.10
C VAL A 220 -37.69 -24.65 -8.30
N ALA A 221 -38.33 -23.68 -8.97
CA ALA A 221 -38.89 -22.50 -8.31
C ALA A 221 -40.15 -22.86 -7.50
N ARG A 222 -40.12 -22.69 -6.17
CA ARG A 222 -41.34 -22.69 -5.35
C ARG A 222 -42.08 -21.36 -5.55
N ALA A 223 -43.39 -21.42 -5.77
CA ALA A 223 -44.28 -20.25 -5.92
C ALA A 223 -43.99 -19.28 -7.10
N GLY A 224 -43.33 -19.75 -8.17
CA GLY A 224 -43.13 -18.94 -9.39
C GLY A 224 -42.08 -17.82 -9.29
N LYS A 225 -41.35 -17.70 -8.18
CA LYS A 225 -40.29 -16.69 -8.01
C LYS A 225 -38.99 -17.16 -8.70
N LEU A 226 -38.83 -16.77 -9.97
CA LEU A 226 -37.71 -17.18 -10.84
C LEU A 226 -36.41 -16.40 -10.61
N SER A 227 -36.52 -15.23 -10.00
CA SER A 227 -35.38 -14.38 -9.65
C SER A 227 -35.61 -13.73 -8.31
N ASP A 228 -34.62 -13.81 -7.44
CA ASP A 228 -34.58 -13.07 -6.19
C ASP A 228 -33.38 -12.13 -6.17
N THR A 229 -33.52 -10.99 -5.50
CA THR A 229 -32.42 -10.07 -5.29
C THR A 229 -32.33 -9.73 -3.82
N PHE A 230 -31.10 -9.62 -3.32
CA PHE A 230 -30.84 -9.24 -1.94
C PHE A 230 -29.86 -8.08 -1.89
N SER A 231 -30.00 -7.26 -0.86
CA SER A 231 -29.24 -6.03 -0.65
C SER A 231 -29.08 -5.84 0.85
N VAL A 232 -27.84 -5.83 1.35
CA VAL A 232 -27.56 -5.73 2.78
C VAL A 232 -26.40 -4.77 3.03
N THR A 233 -26.60 -3.82 3.94
CA THR A 233 -25.57 -2.87 4.39
C THR A 233 -24.78 -3.49 5.54
N LEU A 234 -23.50 -3.78 5.32
CA LEU A 234 -22.68 -4.49 6.31
C LEU A 234 -22.14 -3.55 7.39
N GLY A 235 -21.81 -2.32 7.05
CA GLY A 235 -21.11 -1.41 7.96
C GLY A 235 -20.57 -0.19 7.25
N THR A 236 -19.73 0.56 7.95
CA THR A 236 -19.06 1.72 7.37
C THR A 236 -17.79 1.33 6.61
N THR A 237 -17.28 2.26 5.78
CA THR A 237 -15.97 2.13 5.11
C THR A 237 -14.79 2.06 6.07
N GLU A 238 -15.01 2.44 7.34
CA GLU A 238 -14.02 2.33 8.41
C GLU A 238 -13.93 0.91 9.00
N GLU A 239 -14.99 0.11 8.86
CA GLU A 239 -15.12 -1.21 9.48
C GLU A 239 -14.99 -2.34 8.47
N HIS A 240 -15.49 -2.13 7.25
CA HIS A 240 -15.56 -3.12 6.18
C HIS A 240 -14.89 -2.62 4.90
N ASN A 241 -14.64 -3.53 3.97
CA ASN A 241 -14.13 -3.20 2.65
C ASN A 241 -14.92 -3.96 1.57
N PRO A 242 -14.88 -3.52 0.30
CA PRO A 242 -15.59 -4.21 -0.79
C PRO A 242 -15.25 -5.69 -0.90
N TYR A 243 -14.01 -6.08 -0.58
CA TYR A 243 -13.59 -7.48 -0.60
C TYR A 243 -14.33 -8.33 0.45
N THR A 244 -14.43 -7.88 1.70
CA THR A 244 -15.20 -8.61 2.73
C THR A 244 -16.70 -8.60 2.44
N ALA A 245 -17.19 -7.53 1.80
CA ALA A 245 -18.58 -7.44 1.37
C ALA A 245 -18.92 -8.43 0.26
N GLU A 246 -18.02 -8.62 -0.70
CA GLU A 246 -18.22 -9.62 -1.74
C GLU A 246 -18.25 -11.04 -1.17
N LEU A 247 -17.34 -11.37 -0.24
CA LEU A 247 -17.34 -12.67 0.42
C LEU A 247 -18.65 -12.91 1.18
N ALA A 248 -19.15 -11.89 1.88
CA ALA A 248 -20.44 -11.95 2.55
C ALA A 248 -21.59 -12.16 1.54
N ALA A 249 -21.56 -11.48 0.39
CA ALA A 249 -22.56 -11.62 -0.67
C ALA A 249 -22.63 -13.07 -1.18
N ILE A 250 -21.48 -13.70 -1.40
CA ILE A 250 -21.40 -15.09 -1.87
C ILE A 250 -21.92 -16.05 -0.79
N ALA A 251 -21.52 -15.84 0.46
CA ALA A 251 -22.00 -16.65 1.59
C ALA A 251 -23.53 -16.56 1.74
N HIS A 252 -24.08 -15.34 1.66
CA HIS A 252 -25.51 -15.08 1.76
C HIS A 252 -26.27 -15.71 0.59
N GLY A 253 -25.82 -15.46 -0.65
CA GLY A 253 -26.47 -16.01 -1.85
C GLY A 253 -26.47 -17.54 -1.90
N LEU A 254 -25.48 -18.22 -1.31
CA LEU A 254 -25.47 -19.68 -1.16
C LEU A 254 -26.40 -20.17 -0.06
N SER A 255 -26.55 -19.41 1.03
CA SER A 255 -27.40 -19.75 2.16
C SER A 255 -28.88 -19.59 1.85
N ASP A 256 -29.22 -18.65 0.96
CA ASP A 256 -30.59 -18.37 0.53
C ASP A 256 -31.11 -19.35 -0.54
N LEU A 257 -30.27 -20.28 -1.02
CA LEU A 257 -30.71 -21.29 -1.97
C LEU A 257 -31.68 -22.28 -1.31
N PRO A 258 -32.80 -22.63 -1.98
CA PRO A 258 -33.64 -23.71 -1.52
C PRO A 258 -32.90 -25.05 -1.60
N GLU A 259 -33.46 -26.11 -1.01
CA GLU A 259 -32.93 -27.45 -1.16
C GLU A 259 -32.97 -27.89 -2.63
N ILE A 260 -31.81 -27.89 -3.28
CA ILE A 260 -31.60 -28.32 -4.65
C ILE A 260 -30.76 -29.60 -4.68
N LYS A 261 -31.07 -30.51 -5.62
CA LYS A 261 -30.36 -31.78 -5.81
C LYS A 261 -29.98 -31.96 -7.29
N HIS A 262 -28.80 -32.52 -7.52
CA HIS A 262 -28.29 -32.88 -8.85
C HIS A 262 -28.29 -31.75 -9.89
N ARG A 263 -28.01 -30.51 -9.47
CA ARG A 263 -27.92 -29.33 -10.34
C ARG A 263 -26.51 -28.77 -10.44
N VAL A 264 -26.30 -27.93 -11.46
CA VAL A 264 -25.13 -27.06 -11.56
C VAL A 264 -25.49 -25.70 -10.96
N VAL A 265 -24.69 -25.25 -9.99
CA VAL A 265 -24.76 -23.93 -9.38
C VAL A 265 -23.57 -23.12 -9.87
N VAL A 266 -23.84 -22.01 -10.54
CA VAL A 266 -22.81 -21.09 -11.06
C VAL A 266 -22.86 -19.80 -10.26
N ILE A 267 -21.75 -19.48 -9.59
CA ILE A 267 -21.57 -18.23 -8.83
C ILE A 267 -20.72 -17.30 -9.69
N LEU A 268 -21.20 -16.08 -9.88
CA LEU A 268 -20.56 -15.04 -10.68
C LEU A 268 -20.15 -13.90 -9.76
N THR A 269 -18.85 -13.59 -9.73
CA THR A 269 -18.32 -12.44 -8.99
C THR A 269 -17.45 -11.58 -9.90
N SER A 270 -17.51 -10.27 -9.70
CA SER A 270 -16.61 -9.30 -10.36
C SER A 270 -15.36 -9.01 -9.51
N ASN A 271 -15.28 -9.53 -8.29
CA ASN A 271 -14.16 -9.27 -7.39
C ASN A 271 -13.13 -10.40 -7.47
N ARG A 272 -12.09 -10.19 -8.28
CA ARG A 272 -11.00 -11.15 -8.46
C ARG A 272 -10.32 -11.53 -7.14
N SER A 273 -10.18 -10.59 -6.21
CA SER A 273 -9.55 -10.85 -4.90
C SER A 273 -10.39 -11.81 -4.05
N ALA A 274 -11.72 -11.67 -4.06
CA ALA A 274 -12.62 -12.58 -3.36
C ALA A 274 -12.58 -13.98 -3.97
N ALA A 275 -12.61 -14.07 -5.30
CA ALA A 275 -12.51 -15.33 -6.02
C ALA A 275 -11.17 -16.06 -5.74
N GLN A 276 -10.04 -15.34 -5.76
CA GLN A 276 -8.72 -15.88 -5.39
C GLN A 276 -8.65 -16.34 -3.93
N ALA A 277 -9.27 -15.58 -3.02
CA ALA A 277 -9.30 -15.93 -1.60
C ALA A 277 -10.12 -17.20 -1.32
N ILE A 278 -11.19 -17.43 -2.08
CA ILE A 278 -11.99 -18.67 -2.02
C ILE A 278 -11.23 -19.84 -2.66
N ALA A 279 -10.52 -19.61 -3.77
CA ALA A 279 -9.72 -20.64 -4.45
C ALA A 279 -8.59 -21.18 -3.56
N ASN A 280 -7.89 -20.28 -2.86
CA ASN A 280 -6.80 -20.63 -1.96
C ASN A 280 -6.95 -19.92 -0.60
N PRO A 281 -7.79 -20.46 0.31
CA PRO A 281 -8.01 -19.88 1.62
C PRO A 281 -6.76 -19.90 2.48
N ARG A 282 -6.29 -18.71 2.88
CA ARG A 282 -5.15 -18.51 3.80
C ARG A 282 -5.63 -17.86 5.09
N GLN A 283 -4.69 -17.59 6.00
CA GLN A 283 -4.95 -16.76 7.18
C GLN A 283 -5.17 -15.28 6.77
N GLN A 284 -6.42 -14.90 6.52
CA GLN A 284 -6.79 -13.60 5.95
C GLN A 284 -8.12 -13.07 6.50
N SER A 285 -8.43 -11.80 6.25
CA SER A 285 -9.74 -11.21 6.61
C SER A 285 -10.88 -11.83 5.82
N GLY A 286 -12.09 -11.79 6.38
CA GLY A 286 -13.28 -12.41 5.80
C GLY A 286 -13.28 -13.94 5.95
N GLN A 287 -12.42 -14.49 6.81
CA GLN A 287 -12.28 -15.94 7.00
C GLN A 287 -13.60 -16.61 7.40
N ARG A 288 -14.41 -15.92 8.20
CA ARG A 288 -15.75 -16.37 8.58
C ARG A 288 -16.61 -16.66 7.34
N TYR A 289 -16.71 -15.71 6.42
CA TYR A 289 -17.49 -15.89 5.19
C TYR A 289 -16.90 -16.96 4.30
N ILE A 290 -15.57 -17.08 4.21
CA ILE A 290 -14.93 -18.16 3.43
C ILE A 290 -15.34 -19.52 4.00
N ARG A 291 -15.35 -19.69 5.33
CA ARG A 291 -15.81 -20.94 5.95
C ARG A 291 -17.29 -21.21 5.69
N GLU A 292 -18.14 -20.19 5.87
CA GLU A 292 -19.58 -20.31 5.57
C GLU A 292 -19.83 -20.71 4.09
N ILE A 293 -19.04 -20.18 3.16
CA ILE A 293 -19.08 -20.59 1.74
C ILE A 293 -18.69 -22.06 1.58
N TYR A 294 -17.58 -22.49 2.17
CA TYR A 294 -17.13 -23.88 2.07
C TYR A 294 -18.13 -24.86 2.71
N ASP A 295 -18.71 -24.51 3.86
CA ASP A 295 -19.75 -25.29 4.53
C ASP A 295 -21.01 -25.40 3.65
N ALA A 296 -21.46 -24.29 3.05
CA ALA A 296 -22.62 -24.28 2.15
C ALA A 296 -22.35 -25.11 0.88
N VAL A 297 -21.15 -25.00 0.31
CA VAL A 297 -20.73 -25.76 -0.87
C VAL A 297 -20.66 -27.25 -0.56
N ALA A 298 -20.12 -27.63 0.61
CA ALA A 298 -20.06 -29.02 1.03
C ALA A 298 -21.45 -29.64 1.12
N LYS A 299 -22.43 -28.91 1.68
CA LYS A 299 -23.85 -29.33 1.70
C LYS A 299 -24.44 -29.47 0.30
N LEU A 300 -24.18 -28.50 -0.59
CA LEU A 300 -24.64 -28.59 -1.98
C LEU A 300 -24.03 -29.79 -2.71
N ARG A 301 -22.74 -30.07 -2.51
CA ARG A 301 -22.06 -31.24 -3.09
C ARG A 301 -22.59 -32.56 -2.54
N ALA A 302 -22.91 -32.63 -1.24
CA ALA A 302 -23.54 -33.80 -0.63
C ALA A 302 -24.90 -34.13 -1.27
N ASN A 303 -25.64 -33.11 -1.70
CA ASN A 303 -26.88 -33.25 -2.48
C ASN A 303 -26.65 -33.55 -3.98
N GLY A 304 -25.41 -33.91 -4.36
CA GLY A 304 -25.00 -34.24 -5.72
C GLY A 304 -24.97 -33.04 -6.68
N ASN A 305 -24.92 -31.81 -6.17
CA ASN A 305 -24.79 -30.62 -7.01
C ASN A 305 -23.32 -30.36 -7.37
N ARG A 306 -23.09 -29.79 -8.55
CA ARG A 306 -21.78 -29.26 -8.97
C ARG A 306 -21.79 -27.74 -8.77
N VAL A 307 -20.80 -27.20 -8.06
CA VAL A 307 -20.71 -25.75 -7.78
C VAL A 307 -19.44 -25.20 -8.42
N ASN A 308 -19.61 -24.18 -9.25
CA ASN A 308 -18.53 -23.48 -9.95
C ASN A 308 -18.56 -21.99 -9.60
N LEU A 309 -17.39 -21.39 -9.33
CA LEU A 309 -17.22 -19.95 -9.12
C LEU A 309 -16.44 -19.39 -10.31
N VAL A 310 -16.99 -18.35 -10.89
CA VAL A 310 -16.46 -17.71 -12.09
C VAL A 310 -16.15 -16.26 -11.76
N GLY A 311 -14.87 -15.92 -11.86
CA GLY A 311 -14.42 -14.53 -11.78
C GLY A 311 -14.43 -13.91 -13.17
N LEU A 312 -15.41 -13.05 -13.44
CA LEU A 312 -15.57 -12.40 -14.76
C LEU A 312 -14.88 -11.03 -14.81
N SER A 313 -14.40 -10.67 -16.00
CA SER A 313 -13.85 -9.34 -16.28
C SER A 313 -14.96 -8.27 -16.29
N ARG A 314 -14.59 -6.99 -16.19
CA ARG A 314 -15.54 -5.88 -16.12
C ARG A 314 -16.20 -5.55 -17.47
N ASP A 315 -15.71 -6.11 -18.57
CA ASP A 315 -15.99 -5.61 -19.91
C ASP A 315 -17.25 -6.23 -20.55
N ARG A 316 -17.81 -7.31 -19.97
CA ARG A 316 -19.06 -7.94 -20.45
C ARG A 316 -20.01 -8.30 -19.29
N GLU A 317 -20.85 -7.36 -18.87
CA GLU A 317 -21.79 -7.57 -17.74
C GLU A 317 -23.09 -8.29 -18.18
N LEU A 318 -23.32 -9.50 -17.63
CA LEU A 318 -24.57 -10.23 -17.78
C LEU A 318 -25.74 -9.52 -17.08
N LYS A 319 -26.99 -9.73 -17.56
CA LYS A 319 -28.19 -9.11 -16.96
C LYS A 319 -28.29 -9.35 -15.44
N ILE A 320 -27.97 -10.55 -14.98
CA ILE A 320 -27.99 -10.92 -13.55
C ILE A 320 -26.92 -10.18 -12.73
N GLN A 321 -25.75 -9.90 -13.33
CA GLN A 321 -24.70 -9.11 -12.68
C GLN A 321 -25.08 -7.64 -12.55
N LYS A 322 -25.74 -7.08 -13.57
CA LYS A 322 -26.29 -5.72 -13.50
C LYS A 322 -27.29 -5.60 -12.34
N ALA A 323 -28.16 -6.60 -12.16
CA ALA A 323 -29.07 -6.65 -11.03
C ALA A 323 -28.32 -6.71 -9.68
N ALA A 324 -27.35 -7.61 -9.53
CA ALA A 324 -26.53 -7.71 -8.31
C ALA A 324 -25.80 -6.39 -7.97
N LYS A 325 -25.26 -5.71 -9.00
CA LYS A 325 -24.58 -4.41 -8.87
C LYS A 325 -25.53 -3.29 -8.47
N MET A 326 -26.75 -3.29 -9.00
CA MET A 326 -27.81 -2.36 -8.60
C MET A 326 -28.20 -2.60 -7.14
N SER A 327 -28.40 -3.85 -6.73
CA SER A 327 -28.67 -4.20 -5.33
C SER A 327 -27.54 -3.79 -4.39
N ALA A 328 -26.28 -4.03 -4.75
CA ALA A 328 -25.14 -3.62 -3.94
C ALA A 328 -25.06 -2.08 -3.81
N ARG A 329 -25.42 -1.35 -4.87
CA ARG A 329 -25.53 0.11 -4.82
C ARG A 329 -26.66 0.54 -3.88
N HIS A 330 -27.83 -0.10 -3.97
CA HIS A 330 -28.96 0.21 -3.09
C HIS A 330 -28.59 0.08 -1.60
N ALA A 331 -27.83 -0.97 -1.22
CA ALA A 331 -27.28 -1.14 0.14
C ALA A 331 -26.36 0.00 0.63
N THR A 332 -25.94 0.90 -0.25
CA THR A 332 -25.03 2.02 0.06
C THR A 332 -25.64 3.37 -0.33
N GLU A 333 -26.96 3.45 -0.43
CA GLU A 333 -27.66 4.74 -0.56
C GLU A 333 -27.48 5.58 0.71
N PRO A 334 -27.54 6.92 0.60
CA PRO A 334 -27.46 7.80 1.76
C PRO A 334 -28.52 7.43 2.81
N TYR A 335 -28.17 7.57 4.09
CA TYR A 335 -29.05 7.35 5.24
C TYR A 335 -29.49 5.89 5.51
N VAL A 336 -28.99 4.92 4.74
CA VAL A 336 -29.23 3.50 5.05
C VAL A 336 -28.48 3.11 6.32
N THR A 337 -29.18 2.43 7.24
CA THR A 337 -28.60 2.02 8.51
C THR A 337 -27.84 0.68 8.37
N PRO A 338 -26.60 0.59 8.87
CA PRO A 338 -25.87 -0.68 8.86
C PRO A 338 -26.52 -1.77 9.70
N GLN A 339 -26.31 -3.02 9.30
CA GLN A 339 -26.71 -4.18 10.08
C GLN A 339 -26.03 -4.18 11.45
N ARG A 340 -26.81 -4.28 12.53
CA ARG A 340 -26.29 -4.34 13.90
C ARG A 340 -25.45 -5.61 14.12
N GLY A 341 -24.35 -5.47 14.85
CA GLY A 341 -23.50 -6.59 15.25
C GLY A 341 -22.55 -7.11 14.16
N SER A 342 -22.36 -6.36 13.07
CA SER A 342 -21.38 -6.73 12.06
C SER A 342 -19.96 -6.68 12.64
N VAL A 343 -19.14 -7.60 12.17
CA VAL A 343 -17.82 -7.86 12.71
C VAL A 343 -16.79 -7.10 11.89
N LYS A 344 -15.97 -6.26 12.54
CA LYS A 344 -15.00 -5.38 11.88
C LYS A 344 -13.89 -6.20 11.21
N ALA A 345 -13.60 -5.86 9.96
CA ALA A 345 -12.58 -6.52 9.16
C ALA A 345 -11.18 -6.04 9.54
N LYS A 346 -10.29 -6.99 9.86
CA LYS A 346 -8.89 -6.75 10.21
C LYS A 346 -8.15 -5.89 9.20
N THR A 347 -8.32 -6.19 7.91
CA THR A 347 -7.66 -5.46 6.81
C THR A 347 -8.10 -4.02 6.73
N THR A 348 -9.38 -3.73 7.01
CA THR A 348 -9.89 -2.34 6.99
C THR A 348 -9.25 -1.54 8.12
N ILE A 349 -9.24 -2.07 9.34
CA ILE A 349 -8.59 -1.42 10.49
C ILE A 349 -7.11 -1.16 10.21
N LEU A 350 -6.37 -2.17 9.74
CA LEU A 350 -4.95 -1.99 9.42
C LEU A 350 -4.69 -1.00 8.28
N ASN A 351 -5.56 -0.94 7.28
CA ASN A 351 -5.43 0.02 6.18
C ASN A 351 -5.75 1.44 6.63
N ARG A 352 -6.73 1.63 7.53
CA ARG A 352 -7.00 2.91 8.18
C ARG A 352 -5.82 3.39 8.99
N THR A 353 -5.28 2.55 9.89
CA THR A 353 -4.09 2.92 10.68
C THR A 353 -2.90 3.29 9.78
N ARG A 354 -2.75 2.63 8.63
CA ARG A 354 -1.73 3.00 7.64
C ARG A 354 -2.02 4.34 6.94
N ALA A 355 -3.28 4.67 6.72
CA ALA A 355 -3.70 5.94 6.14
C ALA A 355 -3.46 7.10 7.12
N ASP A 356 -3.81 6.93 8.39
CA ASP A 356 -3.60 7.94 9.44
C ASP A 356 -2.11 8.30 9.56
N LEU A 357 -1.24 7.28 9.60
CA LEU A 357 0.22 7.46 9.58
C LEU A 357 0.75 8.16 8.32
N ARG A 358 0.04 8.08 7.19
CA ARG A 358 0.43 8.80 5.96
C ARG A 358 0.06 10.27 6.03
N VAL A 359 -1.03 10.63 6.72
CA VAL A 359 -1.43 12.03 6.93
C VAL A 359 -0.42 12.74 7.84
N GLU A 360 0.14 12.03 8.81
CA GLU A 360 1.22 12.52 9.68
C GLU A 360 2.59 12.65 8.97
N LYS A 361 2.71 12.24 7.70
CA LYS A 361 3.97 12.19 6.95
C LYS A 361 4.46 13.58 6.49
N LYS A 362 4.31 14.62 7.31
CA LYS A 362 4.87 15.94 7.05
C LYS A 362 6.34 15.96 7.46
N LEU A 363 7.19 16.49 6.57
CA LEU A 363 8.59 16.74 6.89
C LEU A 363 8.66 17.80 8.00
N PRO A 364 9.50 17.63 9.04
CA PRO A 364 9.62 18.58 10.15
C PRO A 364 9.83 20.02 9.69
N ASP A 365 9.34 20.97 10.49
CA ASP A 365 9.53 22.39 10.24
C ASP A 365 11.02 22.73 10.30
N GLY A 366 11.49 23.52 9.32
CA GLY A 366 12.91 23.85 9.15
C GLY A 366 13.75 22.85 8.35
N VAL A 367 13.30 21.61 8.14
CA VAL A 367 14.06 20.61 7.34
C VAL A 367 13.71 20.69 5.86
N GLY A 368 14.73 20.79 5.00
CA GLY A 368 14.60 20.68 3.55
C GLY A 368 13.83 21.82 2.89
N ARG A 369 14.03 23.07 3.34
CA ARG A 369 13.39 24.27 2.75
C ARG A 369 13.49 24.33 1.23
N TYR A 370 14.65 23.99 0.67
CA TYR A 370 14.86 23.95 -0.78
C TYR A 370 13.99 22.86 -1.44
N SER A 371 14.03 21.61 -0.97
CA SER A 371 13.21 20.53 -1.53
C SER A 371 11.71 20.78 -1.40
N LYS A 372 11.26 21.43 -0.32
CA LYS A 372 9.86 21.88 -0.15
C LYS A 372 9.48 22.98 -1.15
N LYS A 373 10.42 23.87 -1.53
CA LYS A 373 10.22 24.88 -2.59
C LYS A 373 10.12 24.21 -3.96
N VAL A 374 10.96 23.22 -4.24
CA VAL A 374 10.90 22.42 -5.48
C VAL A 374 9.60 21.62 -5.54
N ASP A 375 9.17 21.06 -4.42
CA ASP A 375 8.06 20.13 -4.36
C ASP A 375 7.24 20.30 -3.07
N SER A 376 6.15 21.05 -3.20
CA SER A 376 5.21 21.27 -2.09
C SER A 376 4.44 20.01 -1.69
N ALA A 377 4.40 18.99 -2.56
CA ALA A 377 3.75 17.71 -2.32
C ALA A 377 4.70 16.65 -1.72
N LEU A 378 5.95 17.02 -1.40
CA LEU A 378 6.93 16.10 -0.79
C LEU A 378 6.61 15.88 0.70
N PRO A 379 6.51 14.63 1.19
CA PRO A 379 6.68 13.35 0.48
C PRO A 379 5.39 12.86 -0.22
N GLY A 380 5.51 12.47 -1.50
CA GLY A 380 4.37 11.97 -2.28
C GLY A 380 4.66 10.68 -3.05
N LYS A 381 3.61 10.05 -3.62
CA LYS A 381 3.75 8.85 -4.47
C LYS A 381 4.43 9.15 -5.80
N HIS A 382 4.35 10.39 -6.28
CA HIS A 382 4.99 10.82 -7.52
C HIS A 382 6.51 10.67 -7.47
N THR A 383 7.15 10.87 -6.32
CA THR A 383 8.61 10.64 -6.16
C THR A 383 9.01 9.23 -6.58
N ARG A 384 8.21 8.22 -6.25
CA ARG A 384 8.45 6.84 -6.70
C ARG A 384 8.46 6.73 -8.21
N VAL A 385 7.45 7.32 -8.86
CA VAL A 385 7.32 7.33 -10.32
C VAL A 385 8.50 8.06 -10.97
N LEU A 386 8.92 9.20 -10.40
CA LEU A 386 10.07 9.97 -10.88
C LEU A 386 11.35 9.13 -10.94
N TYR A 387 11.66 8.37 -9.89
CA TYR A 387 12.92 7.63 -9.79
C TYR A 387 12.86 6.20 -10.35
N ASP A 388 11.69 5.56 -10.44
CA ASP A 388 11.58 4.14 -10.83
C ASP A 388 11.96 3.89 -12.29
N GLU A 389 11.83 4.90 -13.16
CA GLU A 389 12.15 4.83 -14.59
C GLU A 389 13.60 5.26 -14.91
N LEU A 390 14.34 5.79 -13.93
CA LEU A 390 15.67 6.36 -14.14
C LEU A 390 16.76 5.31 -13.91
N SER A 391 17.85 5.43 -14.66
CA SER A 391 19.11 4.79 -14.31
C SER A 391 19.69 5.39 -13.01
N TRP A 392 20.64 4.69 -12.39
CA TRP A 392 21.30 5.18 -11.18
C TRP A 392 21.96 6.55 -11.37
N LYS A 393 22.59 6.78 -12.53
CA LYS A 393 23.29 8.04 -12.84
C LYS A 393 22.29 9.20 -12.95
N GLU A 394 21.20 8.98 -13.68
CA GLU A 394 20.11 9.93 -13.84
C GLU A 394 19.43 10.26 -12.51
N ALA A 395 19.18 9.24 -11.68
CA ALA A 395 18.62 9.41 -10.34
C ALA A 395 19.53 10.24 -9.43
N SER A 396 20.85 10.02 -9.46
CA SER A 396 21.80 10.82 -8.68
C SER A 396 21.80 12.29 -9.11
N VAL A 397 21.78 12.55 -10.42
CA VAL A 397 21.68 13.90 -10.97
C VAL A 397 20.37 14.58 -10.53
N LEU A 398 19.24 13.88 -10.65
CA LEU A 398 17.95 14.41 -10.22
C LEU A 398 17.93 14.69 -8.71
N ALA A 399 18.47 13.78 -7.89
CA ALA A 399 18.53 13.94 -6.45
C ALA A 399 19.40 15.13 -6.03
N GLN A 400 20.53 15.37 -6.71
CA GLN A 400 21.35 16.57 -6.50
C GLN A 400 20.55 17.85 -6.77
N LEU A 401 19.86 17.90 -7.92
CA LEU A 401 19.06 19.06 -8.32
C LEU A 401 17.86 19.30 -7.39
N ARG A 402 17.16 18.25 -6.95
CA ARG A 402 15.97 18.33 -6.08
C ARG A 402 16.29 18.62 -4.61
N THR A 403 17.47 18.21 -4.14
CA THR A 403 17.91 18.50 -2.77
C THR A 403 18.64 19.83 -2.64
N GLY A 404 19.16 20.37 -3.75
CA GLY A 404 20.03 21.55 -3.77
C GLY A 404 21.45 21.25 -3.26
N MET A 405 21.69 20.03 -2.78
CA MET A 405 23.02 19.51 -2.46
C MET A 405 23.60 18.91 -3.74
N ALA A 406 24.18 19.78 -4.56
CA ALA A 406 24.73 19.46 -5.88
C ALA A 406 26.20 19.85 -5.97
N ARG A 407 26.94 19.33 -6.95
CA ARG A 407 28.33 19.72 -7.25
C ARG A 407 28.46 21.11 -7.90
N LEU A 408 27.73 22.08 -7.35
CA LEU A 408 27.76 23.49 -7.73
C LEU A 408 28.42 24.29 -6.61
N ASN A 409 29.17 25.33 -6.97
CA ASN A 409 29.96 26.12 -6.04
C ASN A 409 29.12 26.72 -4.89
N GLY A 410 27.85 27.05 -5.14
CA GLY A 410 26.94 27.51 -4.09
C GLY A 410 26.80 26.54 -2.92
N TYR A 411 26.73 25.23 -3.19
CA TYR A 411 26.71 24.20 -2.15
C TYR A 411 28.11 23.80 -1.69
N LEU A 412 29.07 23.67 -2.61
CA LEU A 412 30.44 23.26 -2.28
C LEU A 412 31.15 24.28 -1.35
N TYR A 413 30.88 25.57 -1.51
CA TYR A 413 31.37 26.61 -0.60
C TYR A 413 30.79 26.48 0.82
N GLN A 414 29.49 26.17 0.95
CA GLN A 414 28.84 25.97 2.25
C GLN A 414 29.48 24.83 3.05
N ILE A 415 29.97 23.78 2.37
CA ILE A 415 30.69 22.67 3.00
C ILE A 415 32.22 22.84 3.00
N ARG A 416 32.72 24.02 2.62
CA ARG A 416 34.15 24.36 2.53
C ARG A 416 34.96 23.46 1.58
N ALA A 417 34.30 22.86 0.59
CA ALA A 417 34.94 22.07 -0.47
C ALA A 417 35.37 22.91 -1.68
N ALA A 418 34.89 24.15 -1.77
CA ALA A 418 35.30 25.12 -2.78
C ALA A 418 35.66 26.46 -2.12
N PRO A 419 36.60 27.24 -2.69
CA PRO A 419 37.05 28.51 -2.12
C PRO A 419 36.05 29.67 -2.30
N SER A 420 35.11 29.57 -3.26
CA SER A 420 34.11 30.60 -3.55
C SER A 420 32.77 29.97 -3.94
N ASP A 421 31.65 30.68 -3.72
CA ASP A 421 30.30 30.30 -4.15
C ASP A 421 29.94 30.80 -5.56
N GLU A 422 30.83 31.55 -6.19
CA GLU A 422 30.64 32.15 -7.51
C GLU A 422 30.68 31.11 -8.62
N CYS A 423 29.81 31.30 -9.63
CA CYS A 423 29.84 30.48 -10.83
C CYS A 423 31.08 30.84 -11.67
N PRO A 424 31.73 29.85 -12.31
CA PRO A 424 32.80 30.12 -13.27
C PRO A 424 32.40 31.03 -14.46
N CYS A 425 31.12 31.37 -14.63
CA CYS A 425 30.68 32.36 -15.61
C CYS A 425 30.79 33.82 -15.13
N GLY A 426 31.10 34.06 -13.85
CA GLY A 426 31.32 35.37 -13.25
C GLY A 426 30.07 36.21 -12.98
N ARG A 427 28.85 35.71 -13.28
CA ARG A 427 27.62 36.53 -13.22
C ARG A 427 26.85 36.46 -11.90
N ALA A 428 26.96 35.34 -11.18
CA ALA A 428 26.19 35.09 -9.97
C ALA A 428 26.77 33.91 -9.19
N LYS A 429 26.25 33.69 -7.98
CA LYS A 429 26.45 32.46 -7.22
C LYS A 429 25.96 31.24 -7.99
N GLU A 430 26.72 30.15 -7.97
CA GLU A 430 26.38 28.92 -8.69
C GLU A 430 25.31 28.12 -7.94
N THR A 431 24.05 28.51 -8.10
CA THR A 431 22.88 27.79 -7.59
C THR A 431 22.29 26.88 -8.66
N VAL A 432 21.43 25.94 -8.28
CA VAL A 432 20.68 25.10 -9.23
C VAL A 432 19.86 25.95 -10.20
N GLU A 433 19.19 27.01 -9.73
CA GLU A 433 18.42 27.92 -10.58
C GLU A 433 19.32 28.65 -11.59
N HIS A 434 20.51 29.11 -11.14
CA HIS A 434 21.47 29.72 -12.04
C HIS A 434 21.99 28.72 -13.08
N PHE A 435 22.38 27.52 -12.64
CA PHE A 435 22.88 26.45 -13.50
C PHE A 435 21.85 26.06 -14.59
N LEU A 436 20.61 25.80 -14.18
CA LEU A 436 19.54 25.36 -15.09
C LEU A 436 19.08 26.47 -16.05
N PHE A 437 18.96 27.72 -15.60
CA PHE A 437 18.21 28.74 -16.35
C PHE A 437 19.00 29.98 -16.77
N ARG A 438 20.13 30.31 -16.12
CA ARG A 438 20.80 31.61 -16.30
C ARG A 438 22.26 31.54 -16.74
N CYS A 439 22.97 30.46 -16.43
CA CYS A 439 24.39 30.34 -16.73
C CYS A 439 24.63 30.34 -18.25
N VAL A 440 25.48 31.25 -18.72
CA VAL A 440 25.78 31.40 -20.17
C VAL A 440 26.70 30.35 -20.73
N LYS A 441 27.49 29.68 -19.87
CA LYS A 441 28.39 28.59 -20.29
C LYS A 441 27.63 27.39 -20.85
N TRP A 442 26.37 27.20 -20.44
CA TRP A 442 25.56 26.03 -20.80
C TRP A 442 24.46 26.36 -21.81
N THR A 443 24.59 27.46 -22.56
CA THR A 443 23.53 27.94 -23.47
C THR A 443 23.23 26.94 -24.58
N THR A 444 24.26 26.28 -25.13
CA THR A 444 24.11 25.28 -26.20
C THR A 444 23.36 24.06 -25.71
N GLN A 445 23.79 23.46 -24.60
CA GLN A 445 23.16 22.28 -24.00
C GLN A 445 21.73 22.58 -23.52
N ARG A 446 21.46 23.82 -23.12
CA ARG A 446 20.14 24.25 -22.64
C ARG A 446 19.09 24.30 -23.76
N LYS A 447 19.48 24.43 -25.03
CA LYS A 447 18.52 24.53 -26.16
C LYS A 447 17.56 23.33 -26.19
N ASP A 448 18.09 22.12 -26.06
CA ASP A 448 17.30 20.89 -26.10
C ASP A 448 16.35 20.77 -24.90
N MET A 449 16.81 21.18 -23.71
CA MET A 449 15.96 21.24 -22.52
C MET A 449 14.83 22.28 -22.66
N MET A 450 15.11 23.40 -23.32
CA MET A 450 14.13 24.48 -23.51
C MET A 450 13.12 24.17 -24.61
N ALA A 451 13.50 23.40 -25.62
CA ALA A 451 12.59 22.94 -26.68
C ALA A 451 11.44 22.06 -26.15
N GLN A 452 11.65 21.38 -25.02
CA GLN A 452 10.63 20.52 -24.39
C GLN A 452 9.78 21.27 -23.33
N CYS A 453 9.89 22.60 -23.24
CA CYS A 453 9.22 23.41 -22.23
C CYS A 453 8.26 24.43 -22.85
N ILE A 454 7.08 24.60 -22.24
CA ILE A 454 6.14 25.67 -22.57
C ILE A 454 6.71 27.00 -22.04
N GLU A 455 6.54 28.10 -22.78
CA GLU A 455 7.12 29.41 -22.44
C GLU A 455 6.83 29.85 -20.99
N GLU A 456 5.61 29.61 -20.50
CA GLU A 456 5.17 29.95 -19.14
C GLU A 456 5.93 29.19 -18.03
N LYS A 457 6.51 28.02 -18.34
CA LYS A 457 7.20 27.15 -17.38
C LYS A 457 8.72 27.19 -17.51
N ARG A 458 9.26 28.03 -18.40
CA ARG A 458 10.69 28.11 -18.76
C ARG A 458 11.65 28.39 -17.60
N GLY A 459 11.16 29.03 -16.53
CA GLY A 459 11.92 29.31 -15.30
C GLY A 459 11.41 28.54 -14.07
N ASN A 460 10.49 27.60 -14.24
CA ASN A 460 9.83 26.92 -13.14
C ASN A 460 10.64 25.70 -12.69
N LEU A 461 11.36 25.86 -11.58
CA LEU A 461 12.18 24.82 -10.99
C LEU A 461 11.39 23.53 -10.66
N SER A 462 10.17 23.66 -10.13
CA SER A 462 9.31 22.53 -9.80
C SER A 462 8.93 21.72 -11.05
N PHE A 463 8.59 22.40 -12.15
CA PHE A 463 8.25 21.76 -13.42
C PHE A 463 9.42 20.91 -13.96
N HIS A 464 10.61 21.50 -14.04
CA HIS A 464 11.81 20.83 -14.56
C HIS A 464 12.33 19.70 -13.67
N LEU A 465 12.03 19.74 -12.37
CA LEU A 465 12.46 18.72 -11.42
C LEU A 465 11.35 17.74 -11.02
N GLY A 466 10.17 17.84 -11.64
CA GLY A 466 9.04 16.94 -11.38
C GLY A 466 8.44 17.09 -9.99
N GLY A 467 8.52 18.28 -9.40
CA GLY A 467 7.88 18.63 -8.12
C GLY A 467 6.60 19.44 -8.32
N LYS A 468 5.73 19.48 -7.30
CA LYS A 468 4.52 20.30 -7.34
C LYS A 468 4.84 21.75 -6.99
N ALA A 469 4.62 22.67 -7.92
CA ALA A 469 4.74 24.10 -7.68
C ALA A 469 3.59 24.61 -6.80
N ALA A 470 3.79 25.74 -6.10
CA ALA A 470 2.74 26.38 -5.31
C ALA A 470 1.55 26.87 -6.17
N SER A 471 1.78 27.16 -7.45
CA SER A 471 0.75 27.57 -8.41
C SER A 471 0.02 26.39 -9.07
N ASP A 472 0.44 25.15 -8.83
CA ASP A 472 -0.21 23.98 -9.43
C ASP A 472 -1.47 23.58 -8.65
N GLY A 473 -2.52 23.18 -9.38
CA GLY A 473 -3.81 22.80 -8.80
C GLY A 473 -3.78 21.54 -7.92
N GLN A 474 -4.94 21.18 -7.37
CA GLN A 474 -5.10 19.98 -6.52
C GLN A 474 -4.79 18.68 -7.28
N LYS A 475 -5.17 18.62 -8.57
CA LYS A 475 -4.86 17.52 -9.49
C LYS A 475 -3.64 17.90 -10.32
N TRP A 476 -2.50 17.27 -10.02
CA TRP A 476 -1.22 17.52 -10.69
C TRP A 476 -0.46 16.21 -10.85
N THR A 477 0.29 16.11 -11.93
CA THR A 477 1.21 15.00 -12.24
C THR A 477 2.52 15.55 -12.78
N PRO A 478 3.67 14.96 -12.42
CA PRO A 478 4.96 15.39 -12.95
C PRO A 478 5.03 15.16 -14.46
N ASN A 479 5.62 16.12 -15.18
CA ASN A 479 5.94 15.95 -16.60
C ASN A 479 7.28 15.21 -16.73
N MET A 480 7.23 13.92 -17.09
CA MET A 480 8.42 13.08 -17.17
C MET A 480 9.34 13.46 -18.34
N GLU A 481 8.81 14.00 -19.43
CA GLU A 481 9.62 14.46 -20.57
C GLU A 481 10.50 15.63 -20.15
N ALA A 482 9.90 16.65 -19.51
CA ALA A 482 10.64 17.80 -19.00
C ALA A 482 11.73 17.40 -17.99
N VAL A 483 11.41 16.46 -17.08
CA VAL A 483 12.39 15.94 -16.11
C VAL A 483 13.54 15.22 -16.80
N ARG A 484 13.25 14.36 -17.78
CA ARG A 484 14.28 13.66 -18.56
C ARG A 484 15.15 14.65 -19.34
N ALA A 485 14.56 15.66 -19.98
CA ALA A 485 15.30 16.73 -20.66
C ALA A 485 16.27 17.45 -19.71
N THR A 486 15.81 17.77 -18.50
CA THR A 486 16.64 18.43 -17.48
C THR A 486 17.76 17.54 -16.97
N ILE A 487 17.52 16.24 -16.81
CA ILE A 487 18.57 15.28 -16.45
C ILE A 487 19.60 15.15 -17.57
N GLN A 488 19.16 15.00 -18.83
CA GLN A 488 20.06 14.89 -19.99
C GLN A 488 20.90 16.14 -20.18
N PHE A 489 20.31 17.33 -20.01
CA PHE A 489 21.06 18.59 -19.93
C PHE A 489 22.16 18.53 -18.89
N ALA A 490 21.82 18.17 -17.65
CA ALA A 490 22.77 18.15 -16.55
C ALA A 490 23.90 17.12 -16.75
N ILE A 491 23.58 15.95 -17.33
CA ILE A 491 24.58 14.93 -17.70
C ILE A 491 25.50 15.46 -18.81
N ALA A 492 24.95 16.06 -19.87
CA ALA A 492 25.73 16.59 -20.99
C ALA A 492 26.74 17.68 -20.59
N THR A 493 26.44 18.44 -19.51
CA THR A 493 27.40 19.42 -18.98
C THR A 493 28.61 18.80 -18.28
N GLY A 494 28.53 17.55 -17.81
CA GLY A 494 29.52 16.92 -16.93
C GLY A 494 29.72 17.61 -15.58
N ARG A 495 28.98 18.69 -15.28
CA ARG A 495 29.21 19.54 -14.09
C ARG A 495 28.89 18.81 -12.78
N LEU A 496 27.92 17.91 -12.81
CA LEU A 496 27.40 17.19 -11.65
C LEU A 496 27.99 15.79 -11.45
N GLU A 497 29.01 15.42 -12.22
CA GLU A 497 29.62 14.09 -12.16
C GLU A 497 30.69 13.96 -11.07
N GLN A 498 30.90 12.72 -10.61
CA GLN A 498 32.07 12.30 -9.85
C GLN A 498 33.32 12.35 -10.74
N ARG A 499 34.07 13.46 -10.66
CA ARG A 499 35.50 13.46 -10.99
C ARG A 499 36.26 12.58 -10.02
#